data_AF-A0A919I1D2-F1
#
_entry.id   AF-A0A919I1D2-F1
#
_cell.length_a   1.000
_cell.length_b   1.000
_cell.length_c   1.000
_cell.angle_alpha   90.00
_cell.angle_beta   90.00
_cell.angle_gamma   90.00
#
_symmetry.space_group_name_H-M   'P 1'
#
loop_
_entity.id
_entity.type
_entity.pdbx_description
1 polymer ?
#
loop_
_entity_poly.entity_id
_entity_poly.type
_entity_poly.pdbx_seq_one_letter_code
_entity_poly.pdbx_strand_id
1 'polypeptide(L)'
;MIPSNENRGYVLRRIIRRAIRHGNMLGAKDTFFWKLVAPLIDVMGSAGDELKQQQAQVEQVLKTEEEQFARTLERGPALLDEELSKLKGDTGRRNRLPSVRHLRLPGRPDRRCVPRAQHQG
;
A
#
# COMPACT_ATOMS: atom_id res chain seq x y z
N MET A 1 -13.15 21.13 3.00
CA MET A 1 -13.09 19.76 3.57
C MET A 1 -11.64 19.43 3.90
N ILE A 2 -11.34 18.86 5.07
CA ILE A 2 -9.95 18.68 5.57
C ILE A 2 -9.52 17.21 5.51
N PRO A 3 -8.25 16.90 5.21
CA PRO A 3 -7.69 15.55 5.32
C PRO A 3 -7.86 14.97 6.73
N SER A 4 -8.30 13.72 6.84
CA SER A 4 -8.59 13.08 8.13
C SER A 4 -8.36 11.55 8.05
N ASN A 5 -8.51 10.85 9.18
CA ASN A 5 -8.46 9.39 9.24
C ASN A 5 -9.79 8.71 8.88
N GLU A 6 -10.86 9.46 8.71
CA GLU A 6 -12.21 8.91 8.51
C GLU A 6 -12.89 9.45 7.25
N ASN A 7 -13.87 8.68 6.76
CA ASN A 7 -14.81 9.08 5.71
C ASN A 7 -14.11 9.63 4.45
N ARG A 8 -14.66 10.71 3.88
CA ARG A 8 -14.08 11.38 2.71
C ARG A 8 -12.69 11.96 3.02
N GLY A 9 -12.43 12.33 4.27
CA GLY A 9 -11.15 12.92 4.69
C GLY A 9 -9.99 11.93 4.53
N TYR A 10 -10.25 10.63 4.75
CA TYR A 10 -9.30 9.55 4.50
C TYR A 10 -8.96 9.41 3.03
N VAL A 11 -9.96 9.48 2.15
CA VAL A 11 -9.75 9.41 0.69
C VAL A 11 -8.90 10.59 0.23
N LEU A 12 -9.23 11.80 0.66
CA LEU A 12 -8.47 13.01 0.35
C LEU A 12 -7.01 12.90 0.82
N ARG A 13 -6.80 12.47 2.07
CA ARG A 13 -5.46 12.23 2.64
C ARG A 13 -4.64 11.25 1.79
N ARG A 14 -5.25 10.15 1.33
CA ARG A 14 -4.56 9.15 0.50
C ARG A 14 -4.15 9.69 -0.86
N ILE A 15 -4.99 10.50 -1.50
CA ILE A 15 -4.69 11.12 -2.80
C ILE A 15 -3.51 12.08 -2.65
N ILE A 16 -3.56 12.97 -1.65
CA ILE A 16 -2.48 13.93 -1.36
C ILE A 16 -1.16 13.21 -1.13
N ARG A 17 -1.13 12.22 -0.21
CA ARG A 17 0.10 11.47 0.11
C ARG A 17 0.65 10.71 -1.09
N ARG A 18 -0.22 10.17 -1.95
CA ARG A 18 0.20 9.49 -3.19
C ARG A 18 0.86 10.49 -4.15
N ALA A 19 0.28 11.66 -4.34
CA ALA A 19 0.86 12.70 -5.20
C ALA A 19 2.23 13.17 -4.68
N ILE A 20 2.34 13.44 -3.37
CA ILE A 20 3.60 13.81 -2.73
C ILE A 20 4.67 12.72 -2.93
N ARG A 21 4.32 11.45 -2.69
CA ARG A 21 5.25 10.33 -2.90
C ARG A 21 5.76 10.29 -4.34
N HIS A 22 4.88 10.44 -5.33
CA HIS A 22 5.28 10.44 -6.73
C HIS A 22 6.20 11.62 -7.08
N GLY A 23 5.93 12.82 -6.54
CA GLY A 23 6.85 13.95 -6.71
C GLY A 23 8.22 13.70 -6.08
N ASN A 24 8.27 13.12 -4.87
CA ASN A 24 9.53 12.73 -4.23
C ASN A 24 10.30 11.69 -5.07
N MET A 25 9.60 10.73 -5.69
CA MET A 25 10.21 9.75 -6.60
C MET A 25 10.82 10.40 -7.85
N LEU A 26 10.28 11.55 -8.29
CA LEU A 26 10.81 12.35 -9.40
C LEU A 26 11.96 13.29 -8.97
N GLY A 27 12.36 13.25 -7.69
CA GLY A 27 13.48 14.05 -7.17
C GLY A 27 13.07 15.41 -6.60
N ALA A 28 11.77 15.67 -6.40
CA ALA A 28 11.35 16.83 -5.63
C ALA A 28 11.93 16.75 -4.20
N LYS A 29 12.62 17.82 -3.79
CA LYS A 29 13.18 17.97 -2.45
C LYS A 29 12.40 19.06 -1.72
N ASP A 30 12.30 18.93 -0.40
CA ASP A 30 11.54 19.82 0.49
C ASP A 30 10.03 19.88 0.17
N THR A 31 9.31 20.75 0.86
CA THR A 31 7.86 20.94 0.61
C THR A 31 7.64 21.63 -0.73
N PHE A 32 6.91 20.96 -1.62
CA PHE A 32 6.66 21.45 -2.98
C PHE A 32 5.18 21.42 -3.34
N PHE A 33 4.39 20.53 -2.74
CA PHE A 33 3.06 20.20 -3.25
C PHE A 33 2.09 21.39 -3.14
N TRP A 34 2.14 22.14 -2.04
CA TRP A 34 1.30 23.33 -1.84
C TRP A 34 1.59 24.45 -2.86
N LYS A 35 2.81 24.52 -3.41
CA LYS A 35 3.20 25.54 -4.41
C LYS A 35 2.51 25.32 -5.75
N LEU A 36 1.92 24.14 -5.96
CA LEU A 36 1.17 23.81 -7.18
C LEU A 36 -0.24 24.42 -7.21
N VAL A 37 -0.73 24.96 -6.09
CA VAL A 37 -2.08 25.55 -6.03
C VAL A 37 -2.18 26.81 -6.89
N ALA A 38 -1.21 27.72 -6.80
CA ALA A 38 -1.17 28.92 -7.62
C ALA A 38 -1.19 28.64 -9.15
N PRO A 39 -0.25 27.84 -9.71
CA PRO A 39 -0.27 27.54 -11.14
C PRO A 39 -1.51 26.75 -11.56
N LEU A 40 -2.12 25.95 -10.67
CA LEU A 40 -3.38 25.28 -10.95
C LEU A 40 -4.53 26.29 -11.13
N ILE A 41 -4.63 27.29 -10.25
CA ILE A 41 -5.64 28.37 -10.36
C ILE A 41 -5.48 29.10 -11.69
N ASP A 42 -4.24 29.42 -12.08
CA ASP A 42 -3.95 30.10 -13.34
C ASP A 42 -4.40 29.28 -14.55
N VAL A 43 -4.14 27.97 -14.55
CA VAL A 43 -4.56 27.05 -15.63
C VAL A 43 -6.09 26.90 -15.69
N MET A 44 -6.76 26.91 -14.55
CA MET A 44 -8.23 26.80 -14.49
C MET A 44 -8.93 28.08 -14.95
N GLY A 45 -8.24 29.23 -14.96
CA GLY A 45 -8.83 30.52 -15.30
C GLY A 45 -10.04 30.85 -14.42
N SER A 46 -11.15 31.27 -15.03
CA SER A 46 -12.38 31.63 -14.31
C SER A 46 -13.01 30.46 -13.52
N ALA A 47 -12.74 29.21 -13.91
CA ALA A 47 -13.21 28.05 -13.13
C ALA A 47 -12.46 27.92 -11.78
N GLY A 48 -11.31 28.60 -11.63
CA GLY A 48 -10.50 28.62 -10.42
C GLY A 48 -10.89 29.71 -9.42
N ASP A 49 -11.86 30.58 -9.71
CA ASP A 49 -12.16 31.74 -8.85
C ASP A 49 -12.61 31.34 -7.43
N GLU A 50 -13.40 30.27 -7.28
CA GLU A 50 -13.77 29.73 -5.97
C GLU A 50 -12.55 29.18 -5.21
N LEU A 51 -11.67 28.48 -5.92
CA LEU A 51 -10.42 27.96 -5.34
C LEU A 51 -9.48 29.10 -4.93
N LYS A 52 -9.42 30.17 -5.71
CA LYS A 52 -8.61 31.36 -5.45
C LYS A 52 -9.02 32.05 -4.15
N GLN A 53 -10.32 32.13 -3.85
CA GLN A 53 -10.81 32.68 -2.58
C GLN A 53 -10.35 31.86 -1.37
N GLN A 54 -10.15 30.55 -1.53
CA GLN A 54 -9.71 29.64 -0.47
C GLN A 54 -8.22 29.28 -0.54
N GLN A 55 -7.46 29.89 -1.46
CA GLN A 55 -6.09 29.50 -1.79
C GLN A 55 -5.20 29.38 -0.55
N ALA A 56 -5.17 30.42 0.29
CA ALA A 56 -4.34 30.45 1.49
C ALA A 56 -4.65 29.30 2.45
N GLN A 57 -5.93 28.96 2.62
CA GLN A 57 -6.33 27.84 3.48
C GLN A 57 -5.92 26.50 2.87
N VAL A 58 -6.13 26.32 1.57
CA VAL A 58 -5.76 25.09 0.85
C VAL A 58 -4.25 24.87 0.89
N GLU A 59 -3.46 25.90 0.60
CA GLU A 59 -2.00 25.86 0.65
C GLU A 59 -1.51 25.47 2.06
N GLN A 60 -2.07 26.08 3.11
CA GLN A 60 -1.70 25.78 4.49
C GLN A 60 -2.02 24.34 4.87
N VAL A 61 -3.19 23.82 4.47
CA VAL A 61 -3.59 22.43 4.73
C VAL A 61 -2.67 21.46 4.00
N LEU A 62 -2.36 21.71 2.73
CA LEU A 62 -1.47 20.87 1.94
C LEU A 62 -0.06 20.85 2.51
N LYS A 63 0.48 22.01 2.86
CA LYS A 63 1.80 22.14 3.49
C LYS A 63 1.87 21.36 4.80
N THR A 64 0.86 21.51 5.65
CA THR A 64 0.81 20.82 6.94
C THR A 64 0.78 19.29 6.77
N GLU A 65 -0.04 18.76 5.86
CA GLU A 65 -0.07 17.32 5.59
C GLU A 65 1.23 16.81 4.95
N GLU A 66 1.86 17.60 4.07
CA GLU A 66 3.14 17.26 3.45
C GLU A 66 4.25 17.15 4.49
N GLU A 67 4.36 18.11 5.41
CA GLU A 67 5.31 18.09 6.51
C GLU A 67 5.07 16.91 7.47
N GLN A 68 3.81 16.62 7.79
CA GLN A 68 3.47 15.45 8.63
C GLN A 68 3.82 14.14 7.93
N PHE A 69 3.60 14.06 6.62
CA PHE A 69 3.90 12.87 5.85
C PHE A 69 5.41 12.67 5.66
N ALA A 70 6.18 13.74 5.44
CA ALA A 70 7.65 13.69 5.37
C ALA A 70 8.25 13.07 6.65
N ARG A 71 7.82 13.55 7.83
CA ARG A 71 8.22 12.95 9.13
C ARG A 71 7.86 11.47 9.25
N THR A 72 6.81 11.02 8.57
CA THR A 72 6.40 9.61 8.56
C THR A 72 7.29 8.78 7.62
N LEU A 73 7.61 9.33 6.45
CA LEU A 73 8.48 8.68 5.45
C LEU A 73 9.91 8.51 5.95
N GLU A 74 10.43 9.43 6.76
CA GLU A 74 11.77 9.29 7.37
C GLU A 74 11.84 8.10 8.34
N ARG A 75 10.76 7.86 9.09
CA ARG A 75 10.70 6.77 10.09
C ARG A 75 10.45 5.39 9.46
N GLY A 76 9.74 5.35 8.33
CA GLY A 76 9.31 4.10 7.68
C GLY A 76 10.46 3.15 7.32
N PRO A 77 11.45 3.59 6.51
CA PRO A 77 12.60 2.78 6.13
C PRO A 77 13.39 2.28 7.34
N ALA A 78 13.64 3.14 8.33
CA ALA A 78 14.36 2.77 9.54
C ALA A 78 13.67 1.63 10.31
N LEU A 79 12.35 1.74 10.51
CA LEU A 79 11.55 0.68 11.16
C LEU A 79 11.53 -0.61 10.33
N LEU A 80 11.45 -0.51 9.01
CA LEU A 80 11.52 -1.67 8.11
C LEU A 80 12.88 -2.36 8.17
N ASP A 81 13.97 -1.60 8.17
CA ASP A 81 15.33 -2.12 8.23
C ASP A 81 15.60 -2.81 9.58
N GLU A 82 15.12 -2.23 10.69
CA GLU A 82 15.17 -2.85 12.02
C GLU A 82 14.46 -4.20 12.05
N GLU A 83 13.22 -4.30 11.55
CA GLU A 83 12.48 -5.56 11.52
C GLU A 83 13.11 -6.59 10.57
N LEU A 84 13.63 -6.15 9.42
CA LEU A 84 14.38 -7.01 8.50
C LEU A 84 15.67 -7.55 9.12
N SER A 85 16.36 -6.75 9.94
CA SER A 85 17.57 -7.18 10.66
C SER A 85 17.26 -8.27 11.70
N LYS A 86 16.13 -8.15 12.43
CA LYS A 86 15.66 -9.16 13.39
C LYS A 86 15.31 -10.47 12.69
N LEU A 87 14.64 -10.42 11.54
CA LEU A 87 14.28 -11.61 10.76
C LEU A 87 15.50 -12.35 10.17
N LYS A 88 16.54 -11.62 9.75
CA LYS A 88 17.79 -12.24 9.26
C LYS A 88 18.53 -13.03 10.33
N GLY A 89 18.36 -12.69 11.62
CA GLY A 89 18.90 -13.44 12.75
C GLY A 89 18.24 -14.81 12.97
N ASP A 90 16.96 -14.96 12.60
CA ASP A 90 16.16 -16.18 12.86
C ASP A 90 16.04 -17.10 11.62
N THR A 91 16.22 -16.55 10.42
CA THR A 91 16.05 -17.31 9.15
C THR A 91 17.22 -18.26 8.84
N GLY A 92 18.33 -18.18 9.59
CA GLY A 92 19.47 -19.10 9.45
C GLY A 92 19.25 -20.53 9.95
N ARG A 93 18.15 -20.82 10.69
CA ARG A 93 17.92 -22.14 11.31
C ARG A 93 16.67 -22.90 10.83
N ARG A 94 15.97 -22.42 9.80
CA ARG A 94 14.69 -23.04 9.41
C ARG A 94 14.46 -23.25 7.92
N ASN A 95 15.52 -23.29 7.11
CA ASN A 95 15.40 -23.61 5.68
C ASN A 95 16.23 -24.83 5.25
N ARG A 96 16.28 -25.85 6.11
CA ARG A 96 16.63 -27.21 5.69
C ARG A 96 15.31 -27.97 5.62
N LEU A 97 14.64 -27.94 4.46
CA LEU A 97 13.61 -28.95 4.18
C LEU A 97 14.29 -30.32 4.33
N PRO A 98 13.82 -31.21 5.22
CA PRO A 98 14.29 -32.58 5.17
C PRO A 98 13.90 -33.13 3.79
N SER A 99 14.88 -33.64 3.04
CA SER A 99 14.63 -34.32 1.77
C SER A 99 13.49 -35.30 1.99
N VAL A 100 12.43 -35.20 1.19
CA VAL A 100 11.24 -36.04 1.28
C VAL A 100 11.65 -37.49 0.98
N ARG A 101 12.11 -38.21 2.00
CA ARG A 101 12.20 -39.67 2.01
C ARG A 101 10.91 -40.18 2.65
N HIS A 102 10.15 -40.91 1.84
CA HIS A 102 9.08 -41.82 2.25
C HIS A 102 7.84 -41.19 2.90
N LEU A 103 6.89 -40.78 2.06
CA LEU A 103 5.47 -40.83 2.42
C LEU A 103 4.81 -41.99 1.67
N ARG A 104 4.74 -43.17 2.30
CA ARG A 104 3.80 -44.23 1.86
C ARG A 104 2.40 -43.76 2.22
N LEU A 105 1.55 -43.52 1.23
CA LEU A 105 0.13 -43.30 1.44
C LEU A 105 -0.57 -44.66 1.62
N PRO A 106 -1.31 -44.90 2.72
CA PRO A 106 -2.12 -46.11 2.86
C PRO A 106 -3.43 -45.95 2.08
N GLY A 107 -3.81 -47.01 1.37
CA GLY A 107 -5.20 -47.23 0.93
C GLY A 107 -5.67 -46.40 -0.27
N ARG A 108 -5.38 -46.89 -1.49
CA ARG A 108 -6.28 -46.68 -2.63
C ARG A 108 -6.86 -48.05 -3.01
N PRO A 109 -8.19 -48.23 -3.03
CA PRO A 109 -8.78 -49.48 -3.50
C PRO A 109 -8.60 -49.60 -5.01
N ASP A 110 -8.25 -50.81 -5.47
CA ASP A 110 -8.05 -51.17 -6.88
C ASP A 110 -9.37 -51.05 -7.66
N ARG A 111 -9.35 -50.34 -8.79
CA ARG A 111 -10.51 -50.14 -9.67
C ARG A 111 -10.74 -51.36 -10.56
N ARG A 112 -10.78 -52.56 -9.98
CA ARG A 112 -11.13 -53.80 -10.66
C ARG A 112 -11.99 -54.63 -9.75
N CYS A 113 -13.31 -54.51 -9.94
CA CYS A 113 -14.33 -55.55 -9.72
C CYS A 113 -15.70 -54.89 -9.80
N VAL A 114 -16.27 -54.81 -11.01
CA VAL A 114 -17.72 -54.69 -11.17
C VAL A 114 -18.20 -56.09 -11.58
N PRO A 115 -18.87 -56.86 -10.70
CA PRO A 115 -19.51 -58.08 -11.14
C PRO A 115 -20.80 -57.72 -11.88
N ARG A 116 -20.92 -58.27 -13.09
CA ARG A 116 -22.07 -58.18 -13.98
C ARG A 116 -23.21 -59.05 -13.43
N ALA A 117 -24.40 -58.46 -13.36
CA ALA A 117 -25.76 -59.02 -13.31
C ALA A 117 -25.99 -60.48 -12.93
N GLN A 118 -26.95 -60.75 -12.03
CA GLN A 118 -27.95 -61.81 -12.25
C GLN A 118 -29.35 -61.36 -11.79
N HIS A 119 -30.31 -61.65 -12.67
CA HIS A 119 -31.76 -61.60 -12.52
C HIS A 119 -32.29 -62.61 -11.48
N GLN A 120 -33.56 -62.39 -11.10
CA GLN A 120 -34.54 -63.26 -10.41
C GLN A 120 -34.78 -62.85 -8.94
N GLY A 121 -36.01 -62.64 -8.47
CA GLY A 121 -37.34 -62.79 -9.09
C GLY A 121 -38.39 -62.17 -8.18
#